data_AF-A0A2D6F0S1-F1
#
_entry.id   AF-A0A2D6F0S1-F1
#
_cell.length_a   1.000
_cell.length_b   1.000
_cell.length_c   1.000
_cell.angle_alpha   90.00
_cell.angle_beta   90.00
_cell.angle_gamma   90.00
#
_symmetry.space_group_name_H-M   'P 1'
#
loop_
_entity.id
_entity.type
_entity.pdbx_description
1 polymer ?
#
loop_
_entity_poly.entity_id
_entity_poly.type
_entity_poly.pdbx_seq_one_letter_code
_entity_poly.pdbx_strand_id
1 'polypeptide(L)'
;MGKSKRLSWYIKKRRLIRTHKKAREKFGVPECKRNETVREGYHRRKYERKDRVEVKSIWVRPGCIKRRGISQKKGLRLGGIGPLKKDQLKKHGYGANVGMKKRRNALKMAVRESSALTVFRRLNAIRILLRYVNPKASKTFHKDMKWVRKHYRKHFKSPLKTKKKKRKKK
;
A
#
# COMPACT_ATOMS: atom_id res chain seq x y z
N MET A 1 13.66 -5.87 31.08
CA MET A 1 13.46 -6.80 29.94
C MET A 1 12.39 -6.26 28.97
N GLY A 2 12.78 -5.66 27.85
CA GLY A 2 11.85 -5.04 26.90
C GLY A 2 11.18 -6.07 25.97
N LYS A 3 9.84 -6.12 25.93
CA LYS A 3 9.11 -6.99 24.99
C LYS A 3 9.53 -6.67 23.56
N SER A 4 9.96 -7.70 22.81
CA SER A 4 10.29 -7.59 21.38
C SER A 4 9.18 -6.84 20.62
N LYS A 5 9.56 -5.89 19.74
CA LYS A 5 8.63 -5.08 18.92
C LYS A 5 7.59 -5.95 18.21
N ARG A 6 7.97 -7.18 17.82
CA ARG A 6 7.09 -8.17 17.17
C ARG A 6 5.99 -8.69 18.10
N LEU A 7 6.32 -8.97 19.36
CA LEU A 7 5.37 -9.45 20.38
C LEU A 7 4.36 -8.36 20.77
N SER A 8 4.84 -7.12 20.95
CA SER A 8 3.99 -5.94 21.20
C SER A 8 2.98 -5.72 20.07
N TRP A 9 3.42 -5.84 18.81
CA TRP A 9 2.54 -5.77 17.64
C TRP A 9 1.47 -6.85 17.65
N TYR A 10 1.83 -8.10 17.96
CA TYR A 10 0.89 -9.22 18.00
C TYR A 10 -0.20 -9.03 19.08
N ILE A 11 0.18 -8.59 20.27
CA ILE A 11 -0.75 -8.34 21.38
C ILE A 11 -1.74 -7.22 21.02
N LYS A 12 -1.22 -6.07 20.52
CA LYS A 12 -2.06 -4.94 20.08
C LYS A 12 -3.06 -5.37 19.01
N LYS A 13 -2.61 -6.16 18.04
CA LYS A 13 -3.44 -6.69 16.96
C LYS A 13 -4.55 -7.61 17.47
N ARG A 14 -4.23 -8.54 18.38
CA ARG A 14 -5.23 -9.46 18.95
C ARG A 14 -6.31 -8.69 19.71
N ARG A 15 -5.92 -7.64 20.43
CA ARG A 15 -6.86 -6.72 21.10
C ARG A 15 -7.78 -6.02 20.10
N LEU A 16 -7.22 -5.47 19.02
CA LEU A 16 -7.97 -4.78 17.97
C LEU A 16 -9.02 -5.70 17.33
N ILE A 17 -8.63 -6.93 16.97
CA ILE A 17 -9.53 -7.94 16.39
C ILE A 17 -10.70 -8.24 17.34
N ARG A 18 -10.43 -8.41 18.65
CA ARG A 18 -11.49 -8.61 19.65
C ARG A 18 -12.45 -7.42 19.71
N THR A 19 -11.95 -6.20 19.66
CA THR A 19 -12.80 -4.99 19.67
C THR A 19 -13.71 -4.93 18.45
N HIS A 20 -13.18 -5.27 17.27
CA HIS A 20 -13.98 -5.31 16.04
C HIS A 20 -15.04 -6.42 16.07
N LYS A 21 -14.70 -7.61 16.61
CA LYS A 21 -15.67 -8.70 16.79
C LYS A 21 -16.86 -8.25 17.66
N LYS A 22 -16.58 -7.65 18.82
CA LYS A 22 -17.61 -7.10 19.72
C LYS A 22 -18.47 -6.02 19.05
N ALA A 23 -17.87 -5.17 18.22
CA ALA A 23 -18.63 -4.15 17.49
C ALA A 23 -19.60 -4.76 16.46
N ARG A 24 -19.19 -5.84 15.78
CA ARG A 24 -20.06 -6.55 14.83
C ARG A 24 -21.18 -7.31 15.53
N GLU A 25 -20.91 -7.93 16.69
CA GLU A 25 -21.94 -8.54 17.53
C GLU A 25 -22.98 -7.51 18.00
N LYS A 26 -22.54 -6.28 18.32
CA LYS A 26 -23.44 -5.23 18.82
C LYS A 26 -24.27 -4.51 17.74
N PHE A 27 -23.71 -4.30 16.55
CA PHE A 27 -24.34 -3.44 15.53
C PHE A 27 -24.57 -4.13 14.18
N GLY A 28 -24.19 -5.40 14.04
CA GLY A 28 -24.20 -6.10 12.76
C GLY A 28 -23.07 -5.66 11.82
N VAL A 29 -23.10 -6.21 10.60
CA VAL A 29 -22.18 -5.84 9.52
C VAL A 29 -22.98 -5.12 8.44
N PRO A 30 -22.66 -3.86 8.11
CA PRO A 30 -23.39 -3.13 7.09
C PRO A 30 -23.11 -3.71 5.70
N GLU A 31 -24.13 -3.69 4.85
CA GLU A 31 -23.98 -3.99 3.43
C GLU A 31 -23.43 -2.78 2.69
N CYS A 32 -22.29 -2.95 2.02
CA CYS A 32 -21.63 -1.85 1.33
C CYS A 32 -21.70 -2.04 -0.19
N LYS A 33 -21.87 -0.93 -0.91
CA LYS A 33 -21.87 -0.90 -2.37
C LYS A 33 -20.54 -1.39 -2.95
N ARG A 34 -20.52 -1.75 -4.23
CA ARG A 34 -19.34 -2.32 -4.92
C ARG A 34 -18.06 -1.45 -4.82
N ASN A 35 -18.20 -0.14 -4.69
CA ASN A 35 -17.10 0.84 -4.59
C ASN A 35 -16.73 1.23 -3.14
N GLU A 36 -17.34 0.56 -2.16
CA GLU A 36 -17.15 0.82 -0.74
C GLU A 36 -16.55 -0.39 -0.03
N THR A 37 -16.10 -0.17 1.20
CA THR A 37 -15.64 -1.21 2.11
C THR A 37 -16.18 -0.91 3.50
N VAL A 38 -16.38 -1.97 4.29
CA VAL A 38 -16.74 -1.84 5.70
C VAL A 38 -15.55 -1.25 6.45
N ARG A 39 -15.78 -0.14 7.14
CA ARG A 39 -14.93 0.36 8.24
C ARG A 39 -15.37 -0.36 9.50
N GLU A 40 -14.44 -1.07 10.12
CA GLU A 40 -14.73 -1.79 11.37
C GLU A 40 -15.16 -0.82 12.48
N GLY A 41 -16.15 -1.23 13.26
CA GLY A 41 -16.54 -0.55 14.48
C GLY A 41 -15.49 -0.78 15.58
N TYR A 42 -15.38 0.16 16.51
CA TYR A 42 -14.45 0.05 17.64
C TYR A 42 -14.92 0.85 18.84
N HIS A 43 -14.40 0.51 20.02
CA HIS A 43 -14.64 1.28 21.22
C HIS A 43 -13.63 2.42 21.33
N ARG A 44 -14.10 3.66 21.22
CA ARG A 44 -13.29 4.84 21.49
C ARG A 44 -13.31 5.10 22.99
N ARG A 45 -12.13 5.08 23.63
CA ARG A 45 -11.98 5.44 25.05
C ARG A 45 -12.23 6.93 25.25
N LYS A 46 -12.54 7.32 26.48
CA LYS A 46 -12.60 8.73 26.86
C LYS A 46 -11.23 9.38 26.66
N TYR A 47 -11.23 10.64 26.25
CA TYR A 47 -10.01 11.43 26.07
C TYR A 47 -10.34 12.92 26.18
N GLU A 48 -9.35 13.72 26.53
CA GLU A 48 -9.48 15.17 26.58
C GLU A 48 -9.01 15.78 25.25
N ARG A 49 -9.77 16.76 24.75
CA ARG A 49 -9.36 17.55 23.57
C ARG A 49 -8.33 18.60 23.96
N LYS A 50 -7.70 19.20 22.96
CA LYS A 50 -6.78 20.33 23.16
C LYS A 50 -7.46 21.53 23.83
N ASP A 51 -8.76 21.68 23.60
CA ASP A 51 -9.60 22.75 24.16
C ASP A 51 -10.11 22.41 25.58
N ARG A 52 -9.48 21.45 26.29
CA ARG A 52 -9.83 20.96 27.64
C ARG A 52 -11.24 20.35 27.79
N VAL A 53 -11.95 20.11 26.69
CA VAL A 53 -13.24 19.43 26.71
C VAL A 53 -13.03 17.92 26.84
N GLU A 54 -13.60 17.31 27.88
CA GLU A 54 -13.60 15.85 28.04
C GLU A 54 -14.59 15.20 27.06
N VAL A 55 -14.08 14.29 26.23
CA VAL A 55 -14.89 13.51 25.30
C VAL A 55 -15.16 12.13 25.91
N LYS A 56 -16.43 11.84 26.20
CA LYS A 56 -16.88 10.54 26.72
C LYS A 56 -16.52 9.37 25.79
N SER A 57 -16.34 8.20 26.39
CA SER A 57 -16.14 6.96 25.64
C SER A 57 -17.41 6.57 24.88
N ILE A 58 -17.24 6.06 23.65
CA ILE A 58 -18.36 5.64 22.82
C ILE A 58 -17.99 4.46 21.93
N TRP A 59 -18.97 3.59 21.68
CA TRP A 59 -18.87 2.60 20.62
C TRP A 59 -19.13 3.24 19.26
N VAL A 60 -18.13 3.22 18.40
CA VAL A 60 -18.26 3.68 17.02
C VAL A 60 -18.80 2.52 16.19
N ARG A 61 -19.98 2.73 15.58
CA ARG A 61 -20.62 1.73 14.70
C ARG A 61 -19.73 1.42 13.47
N PRO A 62 -19.76 0.17 12.97
CA PRO A 62 -19.23 -0.13 11.65
C PRO A 62 -20.02 0.65 10.59
N GLY A 63 -19.36 1.04 9.50
CA GLY A 63 -20.02 1.81 8.44
C GLY A 63 -19.32 1.65 7.11
N CYS A 64 -19.99 2.01 6.02
CA CYS A 64 -19.39 1.95 4.69
C CYS A 64 -18.55 3.20 4.42
N ILE A 65 -17.35 2.99 3.90
CA ILE A 65 -16.46 4.07 3.45
C ILE A 65 -16.05 3.83 2.00
N LYS A 66 -15.87 4.92 1.24
CA LYS A 66 -15.28 4.86 -0.10
C LYS A 66 -13.94 4.13 -0.03
N ARG A 67 -13.70 3.20 -0.96
CA ARG A 67 -12.42 2.47 -1.02
C ARG A 67 -11.26 3.44 -1.21
N ARG A 68 -10.30 3.41 -0.29
CA ARG A 68 -9.06 4.19 -0.35
C ARG A 68 -7.88 3.20 -0.27
N GLY A 69 -6.96 3.26 -1.22
CA GLY A 69 -5.76 2.41 -1.22
C GLY A 69 -6.04 0.90 -1.25
N ILE A 70 -5.22 0.12 -0.51
CA ILE A 70 -5.29 -1.36 -0.38
C ILE A 70 -6.35 -1.76 0.67
N SER A 71 -7.48 -1.06 0.77
CA SER A 71 -8.64 -1.57 1.52
C SER A 71 -9.23 -2.77 0.74
N GLN A 72 -8.46 -3.84 0.62
CA GLN A 72 -8.78 -5.01 -0.17
C GLN A 72 -9.41 -6.05 0.76
N LYS A 73 -10.73 -6.22 0.54
CA LYS A 73 -11.55 -7.43 0.79
C LYS A 73 -11.68 -7.89 2.25
N LYS A 74 -12.94 -8.25 2.61
CA LYS A 74 -13.26 -9.14 3.74
C LYS A 74 -12.24 -10.30 3.75
N GLY A 75 -11.46 -10.41 4.82
CA GLY A 75 -10.65 -11.59 5.12
C GLY A 75 -9.24 -11.70 4.51
N LEU A 76 -8.72 -10.75 3.71
CA LEU A 76 -7.36 -10.92 3.16
C LEU A 76 -6.26 -10.55 4.15
N ARG A 77 -5.71 -11.62 4.75
CA ARG A 77 -4.47 -11.75 5.51
C ARG A 77 -3.41 -10.71 5.14
N LEU A 78 -3.13 -9.79 6.07
CA LEU A 78 -1.78 -9.49 6.59
C LEU A 78 -0.62 -9.52 5.59
N GLY A 79 -0.74 -8.75 4.52
CA GLY A 79 0.32 -8.59 3.52
C GLY A 79 0.08 -7.37 2.65
N GLY A 80 -0.31 -6.24 3.26
CA GLY A 80 -0.31 -4.97 2.55
C GLY A 80 1.11 -4.65 2.06
N ILE A 81 1.21 -3.82 1.02
CA ILE A 81 2.49 -3.18 0.71
C ILE A 81 2.89 -2.45 2.00
N GLY A 82 3.95 -2.92 2.65
CA GLY A 82 4.45 -2.30 3.89
C GLY A 82 4.71 -0.81 3.68
N PRO A 83 4.96 -0.04 4.75
CA PRO A 83 5.22 1.39 4.63
C PRO A 83 6.29 1.63 3.55
N LEU A 84 5.93 2.37 2.49
CA LEU A 84 6.90 2.71 1.46
C LEU A 84 7.93 3.65 2.09
N LYS A 85 9.21 3.41 1.81
CA LYS A 85 10.25 4.40 2.10
C LYS A 85 9.88 5.70 1.40
N LYS A 86 9.71 6.77 2.19
CA LYS A 86 9.29 8.08 1.70
C LYS A 86 10.32 8.64 0.72
N ASP A 87 9.83 9.39 -0.27
CA ASP A 87 10.60 10.28 -1.15
C ASP A 87 11.73 9.68 -1.99
N GLN A 88 11.79 8.35 -2.10
CA GLN A 88 12.85 7.66 -2.87
C GLN A 88 12.86 7.96 -4.37
N LEU A 89 11.70 8.29 -4.95
CA LEU A 89 11.63 8.76 -6.34
C LEU A 89 11.66 10.30 -6.40
N LYS A 90 11.14 10.97 -5.37
CA LYS A 90 11.05 12.43 -5.29
C LYS A 90 12.43 13.08 -5.22
N LYS A 91 13.39 12.45 -4.54
CA LYS A 91 14.79 12.90 -4.49
C LYS A 91 15.47 13.00 -5.87
N HIS A 92 14.96 12.28 -6.87
CA HIS A 92 15.43 12.35 -8.25
C HIS A 92 14.58 13.29 -9.12
N GLY A 93 13.67 14.07 -8.53
CA GLY A 93 12.76 14.94 -9.26
C GLY A 93 11.57 14.23 -9.92
N TYR A 94 11.26 12.99 -9.53
CA TYR A 94 10.11 12.27 -10.09
C TYR A 94 8.80 12.76 -9.47
N GLY A 95 7.83 13.09 -10.31
CA GLY A 95 6.45 13.39 -9.93
C GLY A 95 5.46 13.00 -11.02
N ALA A 96 4.23 12.61 -10.63
CA ALA A 96 3.21 12.22 -11.60
C ALA A 96 2.74 13.40 -12.48
N ASN A 97 2.90 14.63 -11.99
CA ASN A 97 2.43 15.86 -12.65
C ASN A 97 3.50 16.50 -13.55
N VAL A 98 4.76 16.07 -13.50
CA VAL A 98 5.81 16.62 -14.36
C VAL A 98 5.78 15.97 -15.76
N GLY A 99 6.30 16.68 -16.76
CA GLY A 99 6.34 16.22 -18.15
C GLY A 99 7.08 14.89 -18.35
N MET A 100 6.75 14.18 -19.43
CA MET A 100 7.26 12.81 -19.69
C MET A 100 8.80 12.74 -19.72
N LYS A 101 9.45 13.72 -20.35
CA LYS A 101 10.93 13.81 -20.43
C LYS A 101 11.56 13.89 -19.03
N LYS A 102 11.04 14.79 -18.18
CA LYS A 102 11.47 14.95 -16.78
C LYS A 102 11.26 13.67 -15.98
N ARG A 103 10.09 13.01 -16.10
CA ARG A 103 9.82 11.72 -15.43
C ARG A 103 10.84 10.64 -15.82
N ARG A 104 11.08 10.46 -17.11
CA ARG A 104 12.02 9.43 -17.59
C ARG A 104 13.46 9.72 -17.15
N ASN A 105 13.89 10.98 -17.17
CA ASN A 105 15.21 11.37 -16.66
C ASN A 105 15.35 11.07 -15.17
N ALA A 106 14.35 11.45 -14.35
CA ALA A 106 14.32 11.10 -12.94
C ALA A 106 14.38 9.58 -12.69
N LEU A 107 13.68 8.78 -13.52
CA LEU A 107 13.74 7.33 -13.44
C LEU A 107 15.11 6.77 -13.81
N LYS A 108 15.78 7.32 -14.83
CA LYS A 108 17.16 6.93 -15.17
C LYS A 108 18.10 7.17 -13.98
N MET A 109 17.99 8.32 -13.32
CA MET A 109 18.76 8.62 -12.11
C MET A 109 18.44 7.65 -10.97
N ALA A 110 17.15 7.35 -10.74
CA ALA A 110 16.73 6.39 -9.72
C ALA A 110 17.24 4.96 -9.99
N VAL A 111 17.36 4.56 -11.26
CA VAL A 111 17.91 3.25 -11.66
C VAL A 111 19.44 3.21 -11.60
N ARG A 112 20.12 4.36 -11.65
CA ARG A 112 21.56 4.41 -11.39
C ARG A 112 21.86 4.22 -9.91
N GLU A 113 21.09 4.87 -9.04
CA GLU A 113 21.28 4.75 -7.58
C GLU A 113 20.74 3.43 -7.01
N SER A 114 19.72 2.85 -7.63
CA SER A 114 19.07 1.62 -7.15
C SER A 114 18.72 0.68 -8.30
N SER A 115 18.44 -0.59 -8.04
CA SER A 115 18.13 -1.51 -9.15
C SER A 115 16.85 -1.15 -9.92
N ALA A 116 16.84 -1.43 -11.23
CA ALA A 116 15.64 -1.29 -12.08
C ALA A 116 14.44 -2.06 -11.51
N LEU A 117 14.69 -3.21 -10.87
CA LEU A 117 13.66 -4.01 -10.21
C LEU A 117 13.06 -3.28 -8.99
N THR A 118 13.90 -2.62 -8.19
CA THR A 118 13.47 -1.81 -7.05
C THR A 118 12.59 -0.64 -7.50
N VAL A 119 13.03 0.10 -8.51
CA VAL A 119 12.24 1.21 -9.09
C VAL A 119 10.91 0.72 -9.64
N PHE A 120 10.91 -0.40 -10.38
CA PHE A 120 9.70 -1.02 -10.90
C PHE A 120 8.72 -1.41 -9.78
N ARG A 121 9.20 -2.06 -8.71
CA ARG A 121 8.37 -2.44 -7.56
C ARG A 121 7.78 -1.21 -6.85
N ARG A 122 8.56 -0.15 -6.69
CA ARG A 122 8.10 1.14 -6.12
C ARG A 122 6.99 1.77 -6.97
N LEU A 123 7.18 1.87 -8.28
CA LEU A 123 6.16 2.41 -9.19
C LEU A 123 4.88 1.58 -9.15
N ASN A 124 4.99 0.25 -9.13
CA ASN A 124 3.83 -0.63 -9.01
C ASN A 124 3.11 -0.46 -7.67
N ALA A 125 3.86 -0.33 -6.57
CA ALA A 125 3.29 -0.10 -5.25
C ALA A 125 2.47 1.21 -5.19
N ILE A 126 3.03 2.31 -5.70
CA ILE A 126 2.35 3.60 -5.74
C ILE A 126 1.12 3.54 -6.65
N ARG A 127 1.23 2.89 -7.83
CA ARG A 127 0.10 2.67 -8.73
C ARG A 127 -1.08 1.99 -8.03
N ILE A 128 -0.82 0.93 -7.27
CA ILE A 128 -1.85 0.17 -6.53
C ILE A 128 -2.51 1.05 -5.48
N LEU A 129 -1.72 1.81 -4.71
CA LEU A 129 -2.23 2.72 -3.70
C LEU A 129 -3.12 3.83 -4.29
N LEU A 130 -2.75 4.37 -5.44
CA LEU A 130 -3.47 5.46 -6.08
C LEU A 130 -4.65 5.00 -6.94
N ARG A 131 -4.84 3.70 -7.18
CA ARG A 131 -5.85 3.19 -8.13
C ARG A 131 -7.26 3.75 -7.89
N TYR A 132 -7.65 3.93 -6.63
CA TYR A 132 -8.98 4.44 -6.26
C TYR A 132 -8.97 5.90 -5.79
N VAL A 133 -7.81 6.41 -5.34
CA VAL A 133 -7.69 7.77 -4.78
C VAL A 133 -7.41 8.79 -5.88
N ASN A 134 -6.50 8.47 -6.81
CA ASN A 134 -6.15 9.32 -7.94
C ASN A 134 -5.89 8.43 -9.17
N PRO A 135 -6.94 8.07 -9.94
CA PRO A 135 -6.81 7.17 -11.08
C PRO A 135 -5.95 7.75 -12.20
N LYS A 136 -5.94 9.09 -12.38
CA LYS A 136 -5.09 9.78 -13.36
C LYS A 136 -3.61 9.55 -13.06
N ALA A 137 -3.20 9.79 -11.81
CA ALA A 137 -1.84 9.51 -11.36
C ALA A 137 -1.51 8.01 -11.49
N SER A 138 -2.41 7.11 -11.05
CA SER A 138 -2.23 5.66 -11.18
C SER A 138 -1.93 5.22 -12.62
N LYS A 139 -2.63 5.79 -13.62
CA LYS A 139 -2.35 5.55 -15.04
C LYS A 139 -0.95 6.03 -15.44
N THR A 140 -0.49 7.19 -14.96
CA THR A 140 0.88 7.69 -15.20
C THR A 140 1.93 6.74 -14.62
N PHE A 141 1.79 6.33 -13.35
CA PHE A 141 2.70 5.36 -12.72
C PHE A 141 2.73 4.03 -13.48
N HIS A 142 1.59 3.58 -14.01
CA HIS A 142 1.53 2.36 -14.83
C HIS A 142 2.30 2.49 -16.15
N LYS A 143 2.16 3.62 -16.85
CA LYS A 143 2.91 3.90 -18.09
C LYS A 143 4.41 3.93 -17.84
N ASP A 144 4.84 4.61 -16.77
CA ASP A 144 6.24 4.73 -16.40
C ASP A 144 6.82 3.39 -15.93
N MET A 145 6.06 2.61 -15.15
CA MET A 145 6.44 1.25 -14.75
C MET A 145 6.67 0.33 -15.97
N LYS A 146 5.77 0.38 -16.96
CA LYS A 146 5.92 -0.36 -18.22
C LYS A 146 7.17 0.09 -18.98
N TRP A 147 7.43 1.39 -19.03
CA TRP A 147 8.61 1.95 -19.67
C TRP A 147 9.91 1.44 -19.01
N VAL A 148 10.00 1.46 -17.67
CA VAL A 148 11.17 0.92 -16.94
C VAL A 148 11.39 -0.56 -17.27
N ARG A 149 10.32 -1.36 -17.27
CA ARG A 149 10.43 -2.79 -17.63
C ARG A 149 10.91 -3.02 -19.06
N LYS A 150 10.45 -2.22 -20.02
CA LYS A 150 10.86 -2.31 -21.43
C LYS A 150 12.31 -1.86 -21.62
N HIS A 151 12.68 -0.72 -21.03
CA HIS A 151 14.00 -0.11 -21.20
C HIS A 151 15.11 -0.91 -20.52
N TYR A 152 14.84 -1.44 -19.31
CA TYR A 152 15.81 -2.22 -18.53
C TYR A 152 15.57 -3.72 -18.60
N ARG A 153 15.08 -4.24 -19.75
CA ARG A 153 14.69 -5.66 -19.91
C ARG A 153 15.75 -6.66 -19.44
N LYS A 154 17.05 -6.35 -19.62
CA LYS A 154 18.17 -7.19 -19.16
C LYS A 154 18.14 -7.41 -17.64
N HIS A 155 17.78 -6.39 -16.85
CA HIS A 155 17.71 -6.45 -15.38
C HIS A 155 16.53 -7.30 -14.85
N PHE A 156 15.57 -7.68 -15.71
CA PHE A 156 14.39 -8.47 -15.32
C PHE A 156 14.45 -9.93 -15.79
N LYS A 157 15.49 -10.33 -16.53
CA LYS A 157 15.65 -11.73 -16.96
C LYS A 157 16.12 -12.56 -15.76
N SER A 158 15.43 -13.67 -15.47
CA SER A 158 15.94 -14.65 -14.51
C SER A 158 17.12 -15.42 -15.14
N PRO A 159 18.19 -15.71 -14.38
CA PRO A 159 19.30 -16.54 -14.85
C PRO A 159 18.86 -17.94 -15.33
N LEU A 160 17.69 -18.41 -14.86
CA LEU A 160 17.19 -19.76 -15.11
C LEU A 160 16.61 -19.97 -16.52
N LYS A 161 16.27 -18.91 -17.28
CA LYS A 161 15.70 -19.06 -18.63
C LYS A 161 16.75 -19.10 -19.75
N THR A 162 17.96 -18.64 -19.52
CA THR A 162 19.05 -18.70 -20.52
C THR A 162 19.65 -20.10 -20.65
N LYS A 163 19.68 -20.91 -19.56
CA LYS A 163 20.20 -22.29 -19.59
C LYS A 163 19.32 -23.27 -20.38
N LYS A 164 17.99 -23.14 -20.36
CA LYS A 164 17.07 -24.05 -21.11
C LYS A 164 17.21 -23.93 -22.63
N LYS A 165 17.62 -22.76 -23.18
CA LYS A 165 17.83 -22.60 -24.63
C LYS A 165 19.17 -23.17 -25.13
N LYS A 166 20.17 -23.31 -24.24
CA LYS A 166 21.47 -23.93 -24.59
C LYS A 166 21.42 -25.47 -24.57
N ARG A 167 20.54 -26.08 -23.77
CA ARG A 167 20.39 -27.56 -23.68
C ARG A 167 19.55 -28.20 -24.79
N LYS A 168 18.89 -27.42 -25.65
CA LYS A 168 18.11 -27.91 -26.81
C LYS A 168 18.84 -27.76 -28.15
N LYS A 169 20.13 -27.44 -28.12
CA LYS A 169 21.00 -27.22 -29.30
C LYS A 169 22.24 -28.13 -29.28
N LYS A 170 22.21 -29.18 -28.46
CA LYS A 170 23.15 -30.29 -28.48
C LYS A 170 22.32 -31.54 -28.74
#